data_AF-A0A821UMQ2-F1
#
_entry.id   AF-A0A821UMQ2-F1
#
_cell.length_a   1.000
_cell.length_b   1.000
_cell.length_c   1.000
_cell.angle_alpha   90.00
_cell.angle_beta   90.00
_cell.angle_gamma   90.00
#
_symmetry.space_group_name_H-M   'P 1'
#
loop_
_entity.id
_entity.type
_entity.pdbx_description
1 polymer ?
#
loop_
_entity_poly.entity_id
_entity_poly.type
_entity_poly.pdbx_seq_one_letter_code
_entity_poly.pdbx_strand_id
1 'polypeptide(L)'
;MVSDDVSVLLGYGNGSFENQTRYSVDFHPMCVTVGDFNNDTRLDIAVASYGNNDVSILLGYGNGSFGNQTRYSVGSSPYCLTVGDFNNDTRLDIVVANSESNDVSVLLGYGNGSFENHKRYSVGSSPFSITVGDFNNDTRLDIVVANYHSYDVSVLLGYGNGSFENQTRYLVGSYPFSVTVGDFNNDTRLDIVLANAGNNDVSVLLGYGNGSFGNQTRYSVGSIPYSVSVGDFNNDTRLDIVVTKFGGNDVSVLLGYGNGSFGNQITYSAGSYTLSAAVGDFNNDTWLDIVVTNSYSNVVSVILRYTNKVLLKSVMLMTGYGSPPQSLVISDFNNDDLMDIGVANSHTHNIDIFLGYGDISFANQVTYSTGPYSYPCSMAVGDLNNDTRVDIIFASCGSDRVGIILGYGNGSFGNQMMYPTRSNSSRYYLAAKIRSKFRGPILSGLDHQGVSRVDDCEASEIDDNPMVPSPTNTLVKISTEKCQKDHWELLSLEIEHVAKRHDTATAYAIIRRLCGTSISSRDIAIKDKNGTMINNSKDQLKRWEEYFHETFNVNIVVNPSLLQQVAAMRIDQQQQNRHDKVPPIKEVITVIDQMKNGKASGIDDVPAELLKAGGLPLALGVSAFRF
;
A
#
# COMPACT_ATOMS: atom_id res chain seq x y z
N MET A 1 -8.62 17.46 -31.96
CA MET A 1 -7.16 17.27 -32.09
C MET A 1 -6.73 16.71 -30.75
N VAL A 2 -6.05 15.57 -30.74
CA VAL A 2 -5.54 14.95 -29.52
C VAL A 2 -4.17 15.58 -29.26
N SER A 3 -3.82 15.82 -28.00
CA SER A 3 -2.47 16.28 -27.63
C SER A 3 -1.51 15.11 -27.72
N ASP A 4 -0.36 15.40 -28.30
CA ASP A 4 0.69 14.45 -28.62
C ASP A 4 1.85 14.58 -27.63
N ASP A 5 1.59 15.12 -26.43
CA ASP A 5 2.60 15.48 -25.44
C ASP A 5 2.27 14.88 -24.05
N VAL A 6 3.31 14.44 -23.33
CA VAL A 6 3.31 14.38 -21.86
C VAL A 6 3.73 15.74 -21.34
N SER A 7 2.86 16.37 -20.56
CA SER A 7 3.19 17.60 -19.86
C SER A 7 3.56 17.28 -18.43
N VAL A 8 4.79 17.62 -18.04
CA VAL A 8 5.22 17.50 -16.66
C VAL A 8 5.29 18.87 -16.02
N LEU A 9 4.63 18.98 -14.88
CA LEU A 9 4.67 20.16 -14.05
C LEU A 9 5.54 19.84 -12.85
N LEU A 10 6.54 20.68 -12.64
CA LEU A 10 7.51 20.57 -11.58
C LEU A 10 7.16 21.46 -10.39
N GLY A 11 6.80 20.88 -9.25
CA GLY A 11 6.50 21.66 -8.04
C GLY A 11 7.78 22.17 -7.37
N TYR A 12 7.79 23.44 -6.96
CA TYR A 12 8.88 24.01 -6.16
C TYR A 12 8.88 23.56 -4.69
N GLY A 13 7.92 22.73 -4.27
CA GLY A 13 7.73 22.46 -2.84
C GLY A 13 7.25 23.71 -2.09
N ASN A 14 6.59 24.64 -2.77
CA ASN A 14 5.79 25.71 -2.16
C ASN A 14 4.41 25.80 -2.85
N GLY A 15 4.11 24.77 -3.65
CA GLY A 15 2.84 24.58 -4.33
C GLY A 15 2.71 25.36 -5.63
N SER A 16 3.60 26.32 -5.88
CA SER A 16 3.82 26.79 -7.23
C SER A 16 4.65 25.76 -8.01
N PHE A 17 4.36 25.66 -9.28
CA PHE A 17 5.09 24.86 -10.24
C PHE A 17 5.91 25.74 -11.16
N GLU A 18 7.00 25.20 -11.69
CA GLU A 18 7.65 25.71 -12.88
C GLU A 18 6.67 25.74 -14.06
N ASN A 19 6.95 26.58 -15.05
CA ASN A 19 6.30 26.40 -16.35
C ASN A 19 6.53 24.95 -16.78
N GLN A 20 5.47 24.27 -17.17
CA GLN A 20 5.56 22.86 -17.52
C GLN A 20 6.73 22.61 -18.49
N THR A 21 7.34 21.46 -18.35
CA THR A 21 8.22 20.92 -19.38
C THR A 21 7.43 19.91 -20.18
N ARG A 22 7.49 20.02 -21.50
CA ARG A 22 6.82 19.06 -22.38
C ARG A 22 7.79 18.08 -22.98
N TYR A 23 7.30 16.87 -23.05
CA TYR A 23 7.91 15.79 -23.74
C TYR A 23 6.88 15.32 -24.76
N SER A 24 7.10 15.69 -26.02
CA SER A 24 6.26 15.17 -27.09
C SER A 24 6.37 13.65 -27.07
N VAL A 25 5.25 12.95 -27.01
CA VAL A 25 5.13 11.47 -27.10
C VAL A 25 4.37 11.04 -28.36
N ASP A 26 4.15 12.00 -29.27
CA ASP A 26 3.48 11.88 -30.55
C ASP A 26 2.02 11.37 -30.46
N PHE A 27 1.50 10.85 -31.57
CA PHE A 27 0.09 10.84 -31.93
C PHE A 27 -0.76 9.94 -31.01
N HIS A 28 -1.74 10.55 -30.31
CA HIS A 28 -2.79 9.86 -29.53
C HIS A 28 -2.27 8.94 -28.40
N PRO A 29 -1.71 9.48 -27.30
CA PRO A 29 -1.43 8.68 -26.12
C PRO A 29 -2.74 8.13 -25.51
N MET A 30 -2.78 6.82 -25.23
CA MET A 30 -3.97 6.13 -24.71
C MET A 30 -3.82 5.67 -23.27
N CYS A 31 -2.61 5.33 -22.85
CA CYS A 31 -2.32 4.85 -21.50
C CYS A 31 -0.96 5.36 -21.03
N VAL A 32 -0.84 5.65 -19.74
CA VAL A 32 0.37 6.13 -19.07
C VAL A 32 0.58 5.38 -17.76
N THR A 33 1.83 5.05 -17.46
CA THR A 33 2.24 4.49 -16.17
C THR A 33 3.54 5.13 -15.69
N VAL A 34 3.83 4.96 -14.41
CA VAL A 34 4.98 5.52 -13.72
C VAL A 34 5.70 4.39 -12.99
N GLY A 35 7.02 4.36 -13.09
CA GLY A 35 7.87 3.34 -12.46
C GLY A 35 9.33 3.78 -12.44
N ASP A 36 10.19 3.08 -11.71
CA ASP A 36 11.64 3.29 -11.75
C ASP A 36 12.24 2.30 -12.77
N PHE A 37 12.39 2.72 -14.03
CA PHE A 37 12.86 1.86 -15.13
C PHE A 37 14.39 1.79 -15.22
N ASN A 38 15.10 2.64 -14.45
CA ASN A 38 16.56 2.71 -14.45
C ASN A 38 17.20 2.43 -13.07
N ASN A 39 16.40 1.99 -12.09
CA ASN A 39 16.80 1.67 -10.71
C ASN A 39 17.54 2.81 -10.01
N ASP A 40 17.23 4.06 -10.32
CA ASP A 40 17.85 5.24 -9.71
C ASP A 40 17.02 5.84 -8.56
N THR A 41 15.93 5.17 -8.17
CA THR A 41 14.93 5.54 -7.15
C THR A 41 14.10 6.77 -7.50
N ARG A 42 14.19 7.23 -8.75
CA ARG A 42 13.38 8.32 -9.28
C ARG A 42 12.36 7.73 -10.23
N LEU A 43 11.26 8.45 -10.36
CA LEU A 43 10.14 7.99 -11.15
C LEU A 43 10.30 8.43 -12.59
N ASP A 44 10.15 7.45 -13.47
CA ASP A 44 10.14 7.56 -14.91
C ASP A 44 8.70 7.40 -15.42
N ILE A 45 8.47 7.78 -16.68
CA ILE A 45 7.16 7.69 -17.33
C ILE A 45 7.24 6.74 -18.53
N ALA A 46 6.24 5.88 -18.66
CA ALA A 46 6.00 5.08 -19.85
C ALA A 46 4.61 5.41 -20.43
N VAL A 47 4.55 5.65 -21.75
CA VAL A 47 3.31 6.03 -22.46
C VAL A 47 3.10 5.17 -23.68
N ALA A 48 1.91 4.60 -23.83
CA ALA A 48 1.46 3.93 -25.04
C ALA A 48 0.88 4.95 -26.03
N SER A 49 1.51 5.08 -27.20
CA SER A 49 1.10 6.03 -28.24
C SER A 49 0.37 5.30 -29.37
N TYR A 50 -0.96 5.38 -29.36
CA TYR A 50 -1.86 4.63 -30.24
C TYR A 50 -1.59 4.90 -31.73
N GLY A 51 -1.39 6.16 -32.10
CA GLY A 51 -1.19 6.54 -33.49
C GLY A 51 0.19 6.22 -34.05
N ASN A 52 1.16 5.98 -33.17
CA ASN A 52 2.56 5.76 -33.53
C ASN A 52 3.01 4.29 -33.44
N ASN A 53 2.22 3.43 -32.78
CA ASN A 53 2.57 2.04 -32.53
C ASN A 53 3.88 1.89 -31.74
N ASP A 54 4.08 2.75 -30.73
CA ASP A 54 5.25 2.72 -29.85
C ASP A 54 4.87 2.94 -28.38
N VAL A 55 5.83 2.61 -27.51
CA VAL A 55 5.88 3.10 -26.13
C VAL A 55 7.01 4.11 -26.02
N SER A 56 6.70 5.27 -25.44
CA SER A 56 7.69 6.30 -25.12
C SER A 56 8.09 6.20 -23.65
N ILE A 57 9.40 6.10 -23.40
CA ILE A 57 10.01 6.08 -22.06
C ILE A 57 10.73 7.40 -21.82
N LEU A 58 10.38 8.05 -20.72
CA LEU A 58 10.97 9.30 -20.29
C LEU A 58 11.60 9.05 -18.92
N LEU A 59 12.93 9.14 -18.83
CA LEU A 59 13.64 8.93 -17.57
C LEU A 59 13.62 10.20 -16.72
N GLY A 60 13.20 10.08 -15.47
CA GLY A 60 13.12 11.16 -14.52
C GLY A 60 14.47 11.47 -13.89
N TYR A 61 14.85 12.74 -13.88
CA TYR A 61 16.04 13.20 -13.15
C TYR A 61 15.75 13.42 -11.65
N GLY A 62 14.55 13.08 -11.17
CA GLY A 62 14.15 13.18 -9.75
C GLY A 62 13.88 14.60 -9.28
N ASN A 63 14.27 15.59 -10.07
CA ASN A 63 13.90 16.98 -9.93
C ASN A 63 12.67 17.30 -10.79
N GLY A 64 11.81 16.31 -11.11
CA GLY A 64 10.63 16.39 -11.97
C GLY A 64 10.85 16.81 -13.43
N SER A 65 12.10 16.94 -13.88
CA SER A 65 12.43 17.00 -15.30
C SER A 65 12.78 15.60 -15.79
N PHE A 66 12.50 15.36 -17.06
CA PHE A 66 12.74 14.10 -17.75
C PHE A 66 13.76 14.28 -18.86
N GLY A 67 14.45 13.19 -19.19
CA GLY A 67 15.27 13.11 -20.38
C GLY A 67 14.44 13.16 -21.65
N ASN A 68 15.14 13.17 -22.80
CA ASN A 68 14.46 12.96 -24.07
C ASN A 68 13.77 11.60 -24.06
N GLN A 69 12.58 11.53 -24.66
CA GLN A 69 11.91 10.26 -24.83
C GLN A 69 12.80 9.28 -25.60
N THR A 70 12.79 8.03 -25.16
CA THR A 70 13.28 6.91 -25.94
C THR A 70 12.09 6.07 -26.35
N ARG A 71 11.97 5.79 -27.66
CA ARG A 71 10.82 5.10 -28.20
C ARG A 71 11.14 3.65 -28.51
N TYR A 72 10.20 2.80 -28.18
CA TYR A 72 10.26 1.38 -28.49
C TYR A 72 9.02 1.01 -29.29
N SER A 73 9.22 0.58 -30.52
CA SER A 73 8.11 0.10 -31.35
C SER A 73 7.40 -1.06 -30.65
N VAL A 74 6.08 -1.12 -30.78
CA VAL A 74 5.23 -2.21 -30.30
C VAL A 74 4.29 -2.68 -31.43
N GLY A 75 3.23 -3.41 -31.09
CA GLY A 75 2.21 -3.78 -32.06
C GLY A 75 1.34 -2.59 -32.46
N SER A 76 0.36 -2.84 -33.33
CA SER A 76 -0.47 -1.78 -33.90
C SER A 76 -1.57 -1.35 -32.93
N SER A 77 -1.77 -0.04 -32.81
CA SER A 77 -2.79 0.59 -31.96
C SER A 77 -2.65 0.18 -30.48
N PRO A 78 -1.52 0.49 -29.80
CA PRO A 78 -1.36 0.21 -28.38
C PRO A 78 -2.40 0.96 -27.56
N TYR A 79 -3.17 0.21 -26.77
CA TYR A 79 -4.36 0.71 -26.10
C TYR A 79 -4.14 0.85 -24.59
N CYS A 80 -3.44 -0.12 -24.00
CA CYS A 80 -3.25 -0.25 -22.56
C CYS A 80 -1.86 -0.86 -22.28
N LEU A 81 -1.24 -0.51 -21.15
CA LEU A 81 0.05 -1.06 -20.73
C LEU A 81 0.09 -1.37 -19.23
N THR A 82 1.00 -2.26 -18.83
CA THR A 82 1.31 -2.58 -17.44
C THR A 82 2.80 -2.88 -17.28
N VAL A 83 3.27 -2.87 -16.03
CA VAL A 83 4.69 -3.05 -15.67
C VAL A 83 4.83 -4.15 -14.62
N GLY A 84 5.97 -4.84 -14.66
CA GLY A 84 6.30 -5.92 -13.72
C GLY A 84 7.67 -6.50 -14.04
N ASP A 85 8.16 -7.41 -13.21
CA ASP A 85 9.39 -8.17 -13.46
C ASP A 85 9.02 -9.53 -14.07
N PHE A 86 9.06 -9.67 -15.41
CA PHE A 86 8.64 -10.90 -16.11
C PHE A 86 9.81 -11.87 -16.34
N ASN A 87 11.03 -11.49 -16.00
CA ASN A 87 12.23 -12.29 -16.15
C ASN A 87 12.99 -12.56 -14.83
N ASN A 88 12.41 -12.15 -13.70
CA ASN A 88 12.92 -12.29 -12.33
C ASN A 88 14.32 -11.67 -12.15
N ASP A 89 14.61 -10.57 -12.84
CA ASP A 89 15.89 -9.87 -12.75
C ASP A 89 15.85 -8.60 -11.88
N THR A 90 14.71 -8.37 -11.21
CA THR A 90 14.40 -7.23 -10.33
C THR A 90 14.34 -5.87 -11.03
N ARG A 91 14.15 -5.85 -12.34
CA ARG A 91 13.96 -4.62 -13.12
C ARG A 91 12.54 -4.59 -13.69
N LEU A 92 12.03 -3.39 -13.88
CA LEU A 92 10.72 -3.21 -14.49
C LEU A 92 10.79 -3.45 -15.99
N ASP A 93 9.99 -4.41 -16.43
CA ASP A 93 9.65 -4.68 -17.81
C ASP A 93 8.27 -4.07 -18.14
N ILE A 94 7.93 -4.03 -19.43
CA ILE A 94 6.66 -3.46 -19.92
C ILE A 94 5.91 -4.48 -20.76
N VAL A 95 4.60 -4.57 -20.54
CA VAL A 95 3.68 -5.31 -21.42
C VAL A 95 2.60 -4.37 -21.95
N VAL A 96 2.34 -4.45 -23.25
CA VAL A 96 1.41 -3.56 -23.96
C VAL A 96 0.38 -4.38 -24.72
N ALA A 97 -0.90 -4.05 -24.57
CA ALA A 97 -1.98 -4.59 -25.38
C ALA A 97 -2.16 -3.77 -26.66
N ASN A 98 -2.03 -4.43 -27.82
CA ASN A 98 -2.11 -3.78 -29.14
C ASN A 98 -3.42 -4.17 -29.83
N SER A 99 -4.39 -3.25 -29.85
CA SER A 99 -5.78 -3.58 -30.19
C SER A 99 -5.95 -4.00 -31.65
N GLU A 100 -5.22 -3.38 -32.57
CA GLU A 100 -5.41 -3.65 -34.01
C GLU A 100 -4.65 -4.90 -34.46
N SER A 101 -3.45 -5.12 -33.91
CA SER A 101 -2.65 -6.31 -34.26
C SER A 101 -3.02 -7.58 -33.50
N ASN A 102 -3.92 -7.50 -32.52
CA ASN A 102 -4.42 -8.64 -31.74
C ASN A 102 -3.29 -9.41 -31.03
N ASP A 103 -2.38 -8.68 -30.41
CA ASP A 103 -1.26 -9.23 -29.65
C ASP A 103 -0.90 -8.38 -28.45
N VAL A 104 -0.05 -8.93 -27.59
CA VAL A 104 0.68 -8.17 -26.58
C VAL A 104 2.16 -8.07 -26.97
N SER A 105 2.75 -6.91 -26.73
CA SER A 105 4.19 -6.68 -26.84
C SER A 105 4.83 -6.71 -25.45
N VAL A 106 5.87 -7.52 -25.28
CA VAL A 106 6.67 -7.60 -24.05
C VAL A 106 8.04 -6.99 -24.31
N LEU A 107 8.43 -6.02 -23.49
CA LEU A 107 9.70 -5.32 -23.56
C LEU A 107 10.45 -5.53 -22.25
N LEU A 108 11.59 -6.23 -22.30
CA LEU A 108 12.40 -6.50 -21.12
C LEU A 108 13.33 -5.33 -20.82
N GLY A 109 13.33 -4.85 -19.58
CA GLY A 109 14.12 -3.72 -19.13
C GLY A 109 15.55 -4.12 -18.78
N TYR A 110 16.53 -3.34 -19.24
CA TYR A 110 17.92 -3.52 -18.80
C TYR A 110 18.21 -2.87 -17.44
N GLY A 111 17.21 -2.22 -16.81
CA GLY A 111 17.36 -1.53 -15.52
C GLY A 111 18.23 -0.28 -15.61
N ASN A 112 18.40 0.28 -16.80
CA ASN A 112 19.09 1.55 -17.06
C ASN A 112 18.19 2.51 -17.88
N GLY A 113 16.88 2.23 -17.93
CA GLY A 113 15.92 2.97 -18.75
C GLY A 113 15.86 2.54 -20.22
N SER A 114 16.67 1.57 -20.62
CA SER A 114 16.58 0.96 -21.95
C SER A 114 15.92 -0.42 -21.95
N PHE A 115 15.31 -0.78 -23.07
CA PHE A 115 14.55 -2.02 -23.23
C PHE A 115 15.04 -2.86 -24.42
N GLU A 116 14.88 -4.16 -24.32
CA GLU A 116 14.99 -5.09 -25.44
C GLU A 116 13.95 -4.78 -26.54
N ASN A 117 14.24 -5.23 -27.76
CA ASN A 117 13.23 -5.24 -28.81
C ASN A 117 12.03 -6.08 -28.36
N HIS A 118 10.84 -5.59 -28.64
CA HIS A 118 9.62 -6.25 -28.20
C HIS A 118 9.53 -7.69 -28.71
N LYS A 119 9.00 -8.59 -27.87
CA LYS A 119 8.51 -9.91 -28.29
C LYS A 119 6.99 -9.85 -28.34
N ARG A 120 6.40 -10.35 -29.43
CA ARG A 120 4.94 -10.32 -29.64
C ARG A 120 4.35 -11.69 -29.34
N TYR A 121 3.25 -11.69 -28.61
CA TYR A 121 2.47 -12.90 -28.35
C TYR A 121 1.04 -12.66 -28.78
N SER A 122 0.54 -13.50 -29.70
CA SER A 122 -0.83 -13.39 -30.19
C SER A 122 -1.83 -13.60 -29.06
N VAL A 123 -2.82 -12.72 -28.97
CA VAL A 123 -3.95 -12.82 -28.03
C VAL A 123 -5.27 -12.95 -28.82
N GLY A 124 -6.42 -12.73 -28.17
CA GLY A 124 -7.69 -12.62 -28.88
C GLY A 124 -7.82 -11.29 -29.62
N SER A 125 -8.99 -11.07 -30.22
CA SER A 125 -9.21 -9.89 -31.07
C SER A 125 -9.52 -8.64 -30.25
N SER A 126 -8.81 -7.55 -30.55
CA SER A 126 -8.96 -6.23 -29.93
C SER A 126 -8.75 -6.25 -28.41
N PRO A 127 -7.52 -6.59 -27.95
CA PRO A 127 -7.20 -6.56 -26.53
C PRO A 127 -7.33 -5.15 -25.96
N PHE A 128 -8.17 -5.00 -24.93
CA PHE A 128 -8.53 -3.69 -24.34
C PHE A 128 -8.04 -3.50 -22.90
N SER A 129 -7.83 -4.59 -22.16
CA SER A 129 -7.42 -4.53 -20.77
C SER A 129 -6.44 -5.66 -20.48
N ILE A 130 -5.42 -5.36 -19.67
CA ILE A 130 -4.35 -6.27 -19.29
C ILE A 130 -4.17 -6.26 -17.77
N THR A 131 -3.93 -7.45 -17.21
CA THR A 131 -3.54 -7.62 -15.81
C THR A 131 -2.50 -8.75 -15.71
N VAL A 132 -1.76 -8.77 -14.62
CA VAL A 132 -0.62 -9.69 -14.41
C VAL A 132 -0.66 -10.27 -13.01
N GLY A 133 -0.15 -11.48 -12.87
CA GLY A 133 -0.16 -12.25 -11.62
C GLY A 133 0.41 -13.64 -11.81
N ASP A 134 0.60 -14.37 -10.73
CA ASP A 134 1.04 -15.77 -10.74
C ASP A 134 -0.21 -16.68 -10.69
N PHE A 135 -0.64 -17.22 -11.82
CA PHE A 135 -1.87 -18.03 -11.92
C PHE A 135 -1.60 -19.53 -11.90
N ASN A 136 -0.33 -19.92 -11.89
CA ASN A 136 0.11 -21.31 -11.83
C ASN A 136 0.95 -21.65 -10.57
N ASN A 137 1.10 -20.69 -9.65
CA ASN A 137 1.86 -20.77 -8.40
C ASN A 137 3.35 -21.12 -8.60
N ASP A 138 3.94 -20.71 -9.72
CA ASP A 138 5.35 -20.95 -10.02
C ASP A 138 6.27 -19.76 -9.68
N THR A 139 5.70 -18.72 -9.06
CA THR A 139 6.34 -17.45 -8.64
C THR A 139 6.80 -16.56 -9.79
N ARG A 140 6.26 -16.76 -11.00
CA ARG A 140 6.54 -15.93 -12.17
C ARG A 140 5.28 -15.19 -12.58
N LEU A 141 5.46 -14.01 -13.16
CA LEU A 141 4.34 -13.23 -13.66
C LEU A 141 3.83 -13.83 -14.98
N ASP A 142 2.55 -14.15 -15.01
CA ASP A 142 1.78 -14.44 -16.20
C ASP A 142 0.96 -13.22 -16.64
N ILE A 143 0.41 -13.29 -17.85
CA ILE A 143 -0.39 -12.21 -18.44
C ILE A 143 -1.83 -12.69 -18.69
N VAL A 144 -2.80 -11.85 -18.32
CA VAL A 144 -4.22 -12.03 -18.63
C VAL A 144 -4.73 -10.82 -19.42
N VAL A 145 -5.44 -11.08 -20.52
CA VAL A 145 -5.88 -10.05 -21.47
C VAL A 145 -7.35 -10.21 -21.83
N ALA A 146 -8.15 -9.15 -21.64
CA ALA A 146 -9.54 -9.10 -22.10
C ALA A 146 -9.61 -8.70 -23.58
N ASN A 147 -10.22 -9.55 -24.40
CA ASN A 147 -10.29 -9.35 -25.85
C ASN A 147 -11.70 -8.92 -26.28
N TYR A 148 -11.85 -7.64 -26.55
CA TYR A 148 -13.14 -6.97 -26.76
C TYR A 148 -13.96 -7.57 -27.91
N HIS A 149 -13.32 -7.90 -29.04
CA HIS A 149 -14.03 -8.35 -30.25
C HIS A 149 -14.17 -9.86 -30.37
N SER A 150 -13.32 -10.64 -29.69
CA SER A 150 -13.43 -12.11 -29.71
C SER A 150 -14.22 -12.70 -28.54
N TYR A 151 -14.62 -11.88 -27.57
CA TYR A 151 -15.47 -12.29 -26.43
C TYR A 151 -14.82 -13.38 -25.57
N ASP A 152 -13.51 -13.27 -25.39
CA ASP A 152 -12.72 -14.17 -24.56
C ASP A 152 -11.66 -13.41 -23.77
N VAL A 153 -11.08 -14.13 -22.81
CA VAL A 153 -9.89 -13.73 -22.09
C VAL A 153 -8.74 -14.66 -22.51
N SER A 154 -7.58 -14.08 -22.80
CA SER A 154 -6.35 -14.82 -23.08
C SER A 154 -5.47 -14.89 -21.83
N VAL A 155 -4.95 -16.07 -21.53
CA VAL A 155 -3.99 -16.31 -20.44
C VAL A 155 -2.68 -16.80 -21.06
N LEU A 156 -1.57 -16.15 -20.73
CA LEU A 156 -0.24 -16.49 -21.22
C LEU A 156 0.66 -16.72 -20.01
N LEU A 157 1.09 -17.98 -19.82
CA LEU A 157 1.94 -18.35 -18.69
C LEU A 157 3.39 -17.96 -18.92
N GLY A 158 4.01 -17.36 -17.92
CA GLY A 158 5.38 -16.86 -17.97
C GLY A 158 6.40 -17.94 -17.66
N TYR A 159 7.44 -18.06 -18.50
CA TYR A 159 8.57 -18.93 -18.19
C TYR A 159 9.56 -18.30 -17.18
N GLY A 160 9.34 -17.05 -16.75
CA GLY A 160 10.20 -16.35 -15.80
C GLY A 160 11.55 -15.92 -16.39
N ASN A 161 11.62 -15.85 -17.72
CA ASN A 161 12.78 -15.35 -18.47
C ASN A 161 12.34 -14.31 -19.52
N GLY A 162 11.16 -13.71 -19.33
CA GLY A 162 10.54 -12.79 -20.27
C GLY A 162 9.94 -13.43 -21.53
N SER A 163 9.85 -14.77 -21.57
CA SER A 163 9.08 -15.48 -22.58
C SER A 163 7.82 -16.14 -22.01
N PHE A 164 6.83 -16.33 -22.87
CA PHE A 164 5.51 -16.81 -22.48
C PHE A 164 5.08 -18.02 -23.31
N GLU A 165 4.24 -18.86 -22.72
CA GLU A 165 3.49 -19.88 -23.44
C GLU A 165 2.53 -19.27 -24.47
N ASN A 166 2.09 -20.11 -25.41
CA ASN A 166 1.00 -19.74 -26.29
C ASN A 166 -0.26 -19.49 -25.46
N GLN A 167 -1.05 -18.50 -25.88
CA GLN A 167 -2.30 -18.16 -25.19
C GLN A 167 -3.23 -19.38 -25.02
N THR A 168 -3.78 -19.53 -23.83
CA THR A 168 -5.00 -20.31 -23.62
C THR A 168 -6.16 -19.33 -23.51
N ARG A 169 -7.27 -19.63 -24.21
CA ARG A 169 -8.41 -18.72 -24.32
C ARG A 169 -9.64 -19.31 -23.63
N TYR A 170 -10.31 -18.48 -22.85
CA TYR A 170 -11.55 -18.84 -22.17
C TYR A 170 -12.66 -17.91 -22.64
N LEU A 171 -13.78 -18.50 -23.08
CA LEU A 171 -14.94 -17.73 -23.50
C LEU A 171 -15.55 -16.99 -22.30
N VAL A 172 -15.82 -15.71 -22.49
CA VAL A 172 -16.48 -14.85 -21.50
C VAL A 172 -17.79 -14.31 -22.06
N GLY A 173 -18.33 -13.22 -21.51
CA GLY A 173 -19.44 -12.50 -22.15
C GLY A 173 -18.97 -11.63 -23.32
N SER A 174 -19.93 -11.08 -24.05
CA SER A 174 -19.66 -10.24 -25.23
C SER A 174 -19.10 -8.88 -24.82
N TYR A 175 -18.16 -8.37 -25.61
CA TYR A 175 -17.48 -7.08 -25.40
C TYR A 175 -16.88 -6.92 -24.00
N PRO A 176 -15.95 -7.80 -23.56
CA PRO A 176 -15.28 -7.64 -22.28
C PRO A 176 -14.41 -6.36 -22.31
N PHE A 177 -14.66 -5.44 -21.38
CA PHE A 177 -14.03 -4.12 -21.36
C PHE A 177 -12.93 -3.98 -20.31
N SER A 178 -13.10 -4.66 -19.17
CA SER A 178 -12.19 -4.60 -18.03
C SER A 178 -11.98 -6.00 -17.47
N VAL A 179 -10.75 -6.29 -17.03
CA VAL A 179 -10.36 -7.52 -16.34
C VAL A 179 -9.63 -7.19 -15.04
N THR A 180 -9.96 -7.93 -13.99
CA THR A 180 -9.29 -7.88 -12.69
C THR A 180 -9.16 -9.30 -12.12
N VAL A 181 -8.33 -9.45 -11.09
CA VAL A 181 -7.96 -10.76 -10.52
C VAL A 181 -7.96 -10.71 -9.00
N GLY A 182 -8.20 -11.86 -8.38
CA GLY A 182 -8.25 -12.01 -6.93
C GLY A 182 -8.54 -13.46 -6.55
N ASP A 183 -8.39 -13.81 -5.28
CA ASP A 183 -8.80 -15.12 -4.75
C ASP A 183 -10.24 -15.01 -4.22
N PHE A 184 -11.24 -15.39 -5.04
CA PHE A 184 -12.66 -15.25 -4.66
C PHE A 184 -13.22 -16.48 -3.93
N ASN A 185 -12.42 -17.54 -3.82
CA ASN A 185 -12.81 -18.81 -3.20
C ASN A 185 -11.92 -19.21 -2.00
N ASN A 186 -10.99 -18.34 -1.60
CA ASN A 186 -10.04 -18.50 -0.50
C ASN A 186 -9.17 -19.76 -0.64
N ASP A 187 -8.84 -20.17 -1.87
CA ASP A 187 -8.00 -21.34 -2.14
C ASP A 187 -6.52 -20.98 -2.44
N THR A 188 -6.17 -19.70 -2.27
CA THR A 188 -4.85 -19.08 -2.52
C THR A 188 -4.43 -19.03 -3.98
N ARG A 189 -5.35 -19.23 -4.93
CA ARG A 189 -5.10 -19.15 -6.36
C ARG A 189 -5.81 -17.95 -6.94
N LEU A 190 -5.20 -17.33 -7.94
CA LEU A 190 -5.81 -16.21 -8.63
C LEU A 190 -6.93 -16.69 -9.55
N ASP A 191 -8.10 -16.11 -9.36
CA ASP A 191 -9.26 -16.19 -10.23
C ASP A 191 -9.35 -14.92 -11.11
N ILE A 192 -10.19 -14.95 -12.14
CA ILE A 192 -10.39 -13.84 -13.08
C ILE A 192 -11.83 -13.34 -13.04
N VAL A 193 -12.01 -12.02 -13.03
CA VAL A 193 -13.31 -11.34 -13.18
C VAL A 193 -13.27 -10.37 -14.36
N LEU A 194 -14.32 -10.37 -15.19
CA LEU A 194 -14.45 -9.47 -16.33
C LEU A 194 -15.80 -8.75 -16.35
N ALA A 195 -15.81 -7.49 -16.79
CA ALA A 195 -17.04 -6.75 -17.14
C ALA A 195 -17.37 -6.92 -18.63
N ASN A 196 -18.54 -7.49 -18.94
CA ASN A 196 -18.97 -7.77 -20.32
C ASN A 196 -20.04 -6.77 -20.77
N ALA A 197 -19.60 -5.69 -21.44
CA ALA A 197 -20.46 -4.58 -21.82
C ALA A 197 -21.63 -5.00 -22.72
N GLY A 198 -21.44 -6.02 -23.57
CA GLY A 198 -22.43 -6.48 -24.53
C GLY A 198 -23.55 -7.31 -23.93
N ASN A 199 -23.26 -8.05 -22.86
CA ASN A 199 -24.23 -8.93 -22.23
C ASN A 199 -24.81 -8.40 -20.92
N ASN A 200 -24.31 -7.26 -20.43
CA ASN A 200 -24.80 -6.65 -19.19
C ASN A 200 -24.55 -7.51 -17.95
N ASP A 201 -23.42 -8.23 -17.93
CA ASP A 201 -23.01 -9.12 -16.85
C ASP A 201 -21.50 -9.05 -16.56
N VAL A 202 -21.10 -9.66 -15.46
CA VAL A 202 -19.70 -10.02 -15.18
C VAL A 202 -19.50 -11.52 -15.35
N SER A 203 -18.31 -11.91 -15.83
CA SER A 203 -17.86 -13.30 -15.86
C SER A 203 -16.82 -13.53 -14.77
N VAL A 204 -16.99 -14.60 -13.99
CA VAL A 204 -16.04 -15.08 -12.96
C VAL A 204 -15.50 -16.43 -13.41
N LEU A 205 -14.19 -16.58 -13.49
CA LEU A 205 -13.49 -17.80 -13.86
C LEU A 205 -12.58 -18.21 -12.70
N LEU A 206 -12.87 -19.35 -12.08
CA LEU A 206 -12.06 -19.85 -10.95
C LEU A 206 -10.78 -20.53 -11.45
N GLY A 207 -9.65 -20.15 -10.87
CA GLY A 207 -8.34 -20.69 -11.18
C GLY A 207 -8.10 -22.04 -10.52
N TYR A 208 -7.53 -22.98 -11.27
CA TYR A 208 -7.07 -24.25 -10.71
C TYR A 208 -5.63 -24.19 -10.17
N GLY A 209 -4.99 -23.02 -10.25
CA GLY A 209 -3.64 -22.79 -9.73
C GLY A 209 -2.54 -23.48 -10.51
N ASN A 210 -2.83 -23.88 -11.75
CA ASN A 210 -1.89 -24.44 -12.72
C ASN A 210 -1.94 -23.67 -14.06
N GLY A 211 -2.47 -22.44 -14.04
CA GLY A 211 -2.71 -21.62 -15.23
C GLY A 211 -3.98 -21.97 -16.01
N SER A 212 -4.73 -22.99 -15.59
CA SER A 212 -6.04 -23.32 -16.17
C SER A 212 -7.21 -22.81 -15.33
N PHE A 213 -8.32 -22.51 -15.98
CA PHE A 213 -9.52 -21.94 -15.36
C PHE A 213 -10.75 -22.79 -15.63
N GLY A 214 -11.67 -22.76 -14.66
CA GLY A 214 -13.00 -23.32 -14.82
C GLY A 214 -13.85 -22.56 -15.84
N ASN A 215 -15.02 -23.12 -16.15
CA ASN A 215 -16.00 -22.41 -16.98
C ASN A 215 -16.45 -21.11 -16.29
N GLN A 216 -16.74 -20.09 -17.10
CA GLN A 216 -17.29 -18.84 -16.59
C GLN A 216 -18.61 -19.06 -15.84
N THR A 217 -18.72 -18.45 -14.67
CA THR A 217 -19.99 -18.20 -14.00
C THR A 217 -20.36 -16.75 -14.24
N ARG A 218 -21.61 -16.48 -14.63
CA ARG A 218 -22.03 -15.15 -15.07
C ARG A 218 -23.05 -14.57 -14.10
N TYR A 219 -22.88 -13.30 -13.79
CA TYR A 219 -23.78 -12.57 -12.90
C TYR A 219 -24.27 -11.32 -13.60
N SER A 220 -25.58 -11.18 -13.78
CA SER A 220 -26.17 -9.99 -14.39
C SER A 220 -25.94 -8.77 -13.50
N VAL A 221 -25.38 -7.71 -14.08
CA VAL A 221 -25.00 -6.49 -13.34
C VAL A 221 -25.65 -5.22 -13.89
N GLY A 222 -26.53 -5.31 -14.88
CA GLY A 222 -27.18 -4.14 -15.49
C GLY A 222 -26.43 -3.59 -16.71
N SER A 223 -26.95 -2.52 -17.31
CA SER A 223 -26.60 -2.09 -18.67
C SER A 223 -25.17 -1.55 -18.82
N ILE A 224 -24.43 -2.14 -19.77
CA ILE A 224 -23.10 -1.71 -20.23
C ILE A 224 -22.11 -1.57 -19.05
N PRO A 225 -21.78 -2.68 -18.35
CA PRO A 225 -20.71 -2.68 -17.36
C PRO A 225 -19.40 -2.24 -18.03
N TYR A 226 -18.72 -1.30 -17.40
CA TYR A 226 -17.56 -0.62 -17.94
C TYR A 226 -16.28 -1.01 -17.19
N SER A 227 -16.32 -1.00 -15.85
CA SER A 227 -15.19 -1.39 -15.00
C SER A 227 -15.61 -2.33 -13.89
N VAL A 228 -14.66 -3.16 -13.46
CA VAL A 228 -14.76 -4.06 -12.30
C VAL A 228 -13.64 -3.74 -11.31
N SER A 229 -14.01 -3.61 -10.04
CA SER A 229 -13.09 -3.49 -8.91
C SER A 229 -13.40 -4.56 -7.88
N VAL A 230 -12.39 -4.99 -7.14
CA VAL A 230 -12.51 -6.07 -6.15
C VAL A 230 -11.91 -5.65 -4.82
N GLY A 231 -12.51 -6.13 -3.75
CA GLY A 231 -12.14 -5.79 -2.39
C GLY A 231 -13.14 -6.38 -1.41
N ASP A 232 -12.79 -6.42 -0.13
CA ASP A 232 -13.74 -6.85 0.91
C ASP A 232 -14.62 -5.66 1.32
N PHE A 233 -15.70 -5.43 0.56
CA PHE A 233 -16.63 -4.31 0.77
C PHE A 233 -17.57 -4.54 1.96
N ASN A 234 -17.51 -5.74 2.56
CA ASN A 234 -18.39 -6.14 3.64
C ASN A 234 -17.63 -6.69 4.86
N ASN A 235 -16.32 -6.50 4.91
CA ASN A 235 -15.44 -6.90 6.01
C ASN A 235 -15.72 -8.35 6.51
N ASP A 236 -16.09 -9.26 5.61
CA ASP A 236 -16.27 -10.68 5.93
C ASP A 236 -15.07 -11.54 5.53
N THR A 237 -13.96 -10.88 5.20
CA THR A 237 -12.67 -11.43 4.76
C THR A 237 -12.75 -12.13 3.40
N ARG A 238 -13.77 -11.81 2.58
CA ARG A 238 -13.95 -12.38 1.25
C ARG A 238 -13.99 -11.26 0.23
N LEU A 239 -13.46 -11.54 -0.96
CA LEU A 239 -13.50 -10.57 -2.04
C LEU A 239 -14.93 -10.46 -2.60
N ASP A 240 -15.41 -9.23 -2.60
CA ASP A 240 -16.63 -8.77 -3.25
C ASP A 240 -16.29 -8.09 -4.59
N ILE A 241 -17.26 -7.97 -5.48
CA ILE A 241 -17.11 -7.30 -6.79
C ILE A 241 -17.95 -6.03 -6.84
N VAL A 242 -17.35 -4.93 -7.28
CA VAL A 242 -18.02 -3.67 -7.60
C VAL A 242 -17.95 -3.42 -9.10
N VAL A 243 -19.08 -3.05 -9.69
CA VAL A 243 -19.22 -2.82 -11.13
C VAL A 243 -19.77 -1.44 -11.41
N THR A 244 -19.01 -0.65 -12.17
CA THR A 244 -19.48 0.61 -12.75
C THR A 244 -20.07 0.37 -14.13
N LYS A 245 -21.05 1.19 -14.48
CA LYS A 245 -21.90 1.04 -15.67
C LYS A 245 -22.01 2.35 -16.42
N PHE A 246 -21.74 2.27 -17.73
CA PHE A 246 -21.93 3.40 -18.64
C PHE A 246 -23.42 3.63 -18.96
N GLY A 247 -24.20 2.54 -19.08
CA GLY A 247 -25.60 2.59 -19.48
C GLY A 247 -26.60 2.61 -18.31
N GLY A 248 -26.12 2.64 -17.06
CA GLY A 248 -26.92 2.57 -15.84
C GLY A 248 -26.84 3.85 -15.00
N ASN A 249 -27.79 4.00 -14.08
CA ASN A 249 -27.79 5.06 -13.06
C ASN A 249 -27.44 4.48 -11.69
N ASP A 250 -26.61 3.45 -11.67
CA ASP A 250 -26.37 2.63 -10.50
C ASP A 250 -25.01 1.95 -10.57
N VAL A 251 -24.49 1.63 -9.39
CA VAL A 251 -23.35 0.74 -9.20
C VAL A 251 -23.88 -0.60 -8.75
N SER A 252 -23.36 -1.69 -9.29
CA SER A 252 -23.70 -3.03 -8.78
C SER A 252 -22.60 -3.55 -7.88
N VAL A 253 -22.98 -4.03 -6.70
CA VAL A 253 -22.09 -4.78 -5.81
C VAL A 253 -22.57 -6.22 -5.74
N LEU A 254 -21.64 -7.15 -5.85
CA LEU A 254 -21.88 -8.58 -5.77
C LEU A 254 -21.08 -9.08 -4.58
N LEU A 255 -21.78 -9.50 -3.52
CA LEU A 255 -21.13 -10.01 -2.32
C LEU A 255 -20.61 -11.43 -2.57
N GLY A 256 -19.34 -11.66 -2.28
CA GLY A 256 -18.67 -12.94 -2.42
C GLY A 256 -19.03 -13.86 -1.27
N TYR A 257 -19.38 -15.11 -1.59
CA TYR A 257 -19.59 -16.14 -0.57
C TYR A 257 -18.30 -16.79 -0.11
N GLY A 258 -17.15 -16.46 -0.72
CA GLY A 258 -15.83 -17.01 -0.37
C GLY A 258 -15.62 -18.44 -0.86
N ASN A 259 -16.44 -18.89 -1.81
CA ASN A 259 -16.33 -20.17 -2.50
C ASN A 259 -16.29 -19.98 -4.02
N GLY A 260 -16.00 -18.76 -4.49
CA GLY A 260 -16.01 -18.37 -5.90
C GLY A 260 -17.39 -18.05 -6.47
N SER A 261 -18.45 -18.15 -5.65
CA SER A 261 -19.79 -17.73 -6.04
C SER A 261 -20.20 -16.42 -5.36
N PHE A 262 -21.04 -15.67 -6.04
CA PHE A 262 -21.52 -14.37 -5.61
C PHE A 262 -23.03 -14.34 -5.43
N GLY A 263 -23.50 -13.46 -4.54
CA GLY A 263 -24.90 -13.13 -4.43
C GLY A 263 -25.44 -12.46 -5.70
N ASN A 264 -26.76 -12.33 -5.78
CA ASN A 264 -27.37 -11.46 -6.78
C ASN A 264 -26.83 -10.03 -6.63
N GLN A 265 -26.75 -9.31 -7.75
CA GLN A 265 -26.38 -7.90 -7.71
C GLN A 265 -27.24 -7.15 -6.71
N ILE A 266 -26.59 -6.35 -5.89
CA ILE A 266 -27.24 -5.32 -5.11
C ILE A 266 -26.91 -4.00 -5.82
N THR A 267 -27.95 -3.36 -6.33
CA THR A 267 -27.83 -2.11 -7.07
C THR A 267 -27.94 -0.95 -6.11
N TYR A 268 -26.97 -0.05 -6.16
CA TYR A 268 -26.99 1.22 -5.45
C TYR A 268 -27.27 2.31 -6.44
N SER A 269 -28.39 2.99 -6.23
CA SER A 269 -28.72 4.19 -7.00
C SER A 269 -27.53 5.13 -6.92
N ALA A 270 -26.95 5.35 -8.08
CA ALA A 270 -25.94 6.35 -8.31
C ALA A 270 -26.54 7.37 -9.27
N GLY A 271 -25.70 8.22 -9.81
CA GLY A 271 -26.05 8.99 -10.98
C GLY A 271 -25.83 8.22 -12.28
N SER A 272 -26.15 8.86 -13.40
CA SER A 272 -26.00 8.32 -14.74
C SER A 272 -24.55 8.34 -15.23
N TYR A 273 -24.11 7.30 -15.94
CA TYR A 273 -22.76 7.15 -16.53
C TYR A 273 -21.65 7.15 -15.48
N THR A 274 -21.55 6.04 -14.74
CA THR A 274 -20.49 5.83 -13.76
C THR A 274 -19.17 5.50 -14.45
N LEU A 275 -18.19 6.40 -14.33
CA LEU A 275 -16.90 6.28 -15.05
C LEU A 275 -15.77 5.82 -14.13
N SER A 276 -15.67 6.41 -12.94
CA SER A 276 -14.64 6.11 -11.95
C SER A 276 -15.26 5.67 -10.65
N ALA A 277 -14.59 4.72 -9.97
CA ALA A 277 -14.90 4.28 -8.63
C ALA A 277 -13.62 4.29 -7.80
N ALA A 278 -13.71 4.81 -6.58
CA ALA A 278 -12.65 4.69 -5.59
C ALA A 278 -13.23 4.11 -4.30
N VAL A 279 -12.35 3.52 -3.51
CA VAL A 279 -12.69 2.69 -2.36
C VAL A 279 -11.89 3.16 -1.16
N GLY A 280 -12.56 3.42 -0.04
CA GLY A 280 -11.94 3.90 1.20
C GLY A 280 -12.95 3.91 2.34
N ASP A 281 -12.48 4.08 3.57
CA ASP A 281 -13.33 4.19 4.77
C ASP A 281 -13.69 5.67 4.99
N PHE A 282 -14.93 6.07 4.72
CA PHE A 282 -15.40 7.46 4.78
C PHE A 282 -16.16 7.79 6.05
N ASN A 283 -16.51 6.79 6.85
CA ASN A 283 -17.20 6.97 8.12
C ASN A 283 -16.37 6.50 9.33
N ASN A 284 -15.10 6.16 9.11
CA ASN A 284 -14.16 5.68 10.11
C ASN A 284 -14.71 4.46 10.87
N ASP A 285 -15.51 3.62 10.19
CA ASP A 285 -16.11 2.41 10.75
C ASP A 285 -15.29 1.14 10.48
N THR A 286 -14.12 1.30 9.86
CA THR A 286 -13.17 0.27 9.40
C THR A 286 -13.65 -0.56 8.20
N TRP A 287 -14.80 -0.23 7.60
CA TRP A 287 -15.31 -0.89 6.41
C TRP A 287 -15.02 -0.06 5.17
N LEU A 288 -14.82 -0.76 4.04
CA LEU A 288 -14.59 -0.10 2.76
C LEU A 288 -15.91 0.42 2.18
N ASP A 289 -15.97 1.71 1.89
CA ASP A 289 -17.05 2.35 1.16
C ASP A 289 -16.66 2.64 -0.28
N ILE A 290 -17.67 2.96 -1.08
CA ILE A 290 -17.52 3.17 -2.53
C ILE A 290 -17.93 4.59 -2.88
N VAL A 291 -17.05 5.31 -3.57
CA VAL A 291 -17.37 6.61 -4.18
C VAL A 291 -17.30 6.48 -5.69
N VAL A 292 -18.35 6.91 -6.38
CA VAL A 292 -18.41 6.89 -7.84
C VAL A 292 -18.71 8.25 -8.45
N THR A 293 -18.04 8.57 -9.55
CA THR A 293 -18.40 9.73 -10.39
C THR A 293 -19.53 9.36 -11.33
N ASN A 294 -20.54 10.22 -11.43
CA ASN A 294 -21.67 10.02 -12.34
C ASN A 294 -21.77 11.17 -13.33
N SER A 295 -21.09 10.99 -14.46
CA SER A 295 -20.84 12.06 -15.42
C SER A 295 -22.13 12.66 -15.97
N TYR A 296 -23.11 11.87 -16.40
CA TYR A 296 -24.27 12.44 -17.09
C TYR A 296 -25.29 13.09 -16.15
N SER A 297 -25.32 12.71 -14.87
CA SER A 297 -26.24 13.27 -13.89
C SER A 297 -25.69 14.44 -13.06
N ASN A 298 -24.42 14.82 -13.24
CA ASN A 298 -23.75 15.86 -12.44
C ASN A 298 -23.77 15.56 -10.93
N VAL A 299 -23.46 14.31 -10.56
CA VAL A 299 -23.53 13.83 -9.17
C VAL A 299 -22.32 12.96 -8.85
N VAL A 300 -21.77 13.06 -7.64
CA VAL A 300 -20.94 12.01 -7.03
C VAL A 300 -21.78 11.24 -6.02
N SER A 301 -21.72 9.91 -6.10
CA SER A 301 -22.47 9.06 -5.18
C SER A 301 -21.51 8.40 -4.21
N VAL A 302 -21.71 8.68 -2.93
CA VAL A 302 -21.03 8.02 -1.82
C VAL A 302 -21.95 6.94 -1.30
N ILE A 303 -21.48 5.70 -1.35
CA ILE A 303 -22.24 4.51 -1.00
C ILE A 303 -21.57 3.88 0.22
N LEU A 304 -22.15 4.11 1.40
CA LEU A 304 -21.71 3.50 2.66
C LEU A 304 -22.32 2.13 2.91
N ARG A 305 -21.59 1.36 3.73
CA ARG A 305 -22.16 0.29 4.54
C ARG A 305 -22.58 0.79 5.95
N TYR A 306 -23.62 0.18 6.51
CA TYR A 306 -24.11 0.51 7.87
C TYR A 306 -24.25 -0.73 8.78
N THR A 307 -24.43 -1.96 8.25
CA THR A 307 -24.36 -3.23 9.04
C THR A 307 -24.04 -4.49 8.19
N ASN A 308 -23.76 -5.63 8.86
CA ASN A 308 -23.36 -6.93 8.32
C ASN A 308 -24.28 -7.63 7.29
N LYS A 309 -25.41 -7.06 6.87
CA LYS A 309 -26.36 -7.74 5.96
C LYS A 309 -27.07 -6.88 4.92
N VAL A 310 -27.03 -5.55 5.01
CA VAL A 310 -27.69 -4.64 4.06
C VAL A 310 -26.93 -3.31 4.02
N LEU A 311 -26.52 -2.87 2.83
CA LEU A 311 -25.95 -1.54 2.58
C LEU A 311 -27.08 -0.49 2.55
N LEU A 312 -26.97 0.58 3.35
CA LEU A 312 -27.90 1.73 3.34
C LEU A 312 -27.25 2.99 3.96
N LYS A 313 -26.83 3.92 3.09
CA LYS A 313 -27.17 5.37 3.06
C LYS A 313 -26.40 5.94 1.86
N SER A 314 -27.09 6.24 0.77
CA SER A 314 -26.50 6.89 -0.41
C SER A 314 -26.60 8.39 -0.25
N VAL A 315 -25.47 9.09 -0.29
CA VAL A 315 -25.47 10.56 -0.40
C VAL A 315 -25.10 10.91 -1.83
N MET A 316 -26.02 11.64 -2.46
CA MET A 316 -25.80 12.23 -3.78
C MET A 316 -25.27 13.64 -3.59
N LEU A 317 -24.00 13.81 -3.89
CA LEU A 317 -23.32 15.10 -3.88
C LEU A 317 -23.51 15.74 -5.24
N MET A 318 -24.37 16.75 -5.31
CA MET A 318 -24.59 17.50 -6.55
C MET A 318 -23.36 18.35 -6.86
N THR A 319 -22.83 18.26 -8.09
CA THR A 319 -21.70 19.09 -8.56
C THR A 319 -22.16 20.34 -9.32
N GLY A 320 -23.47 20.56 -9.41
CA GLY A 320 -24.11 21.71 -10.07
C GLY A 320 -24.69 21.38 -11.44
N TYR A 321 -25.50 22.29 -11.99
CA TYR A 321 -26.22 22.05 -13.24
C TYR A 321 -25.27 22.10 -14.45
N GLY A 322 -25.16 20.99 -15.19
CA GLY A 322 -24.29 20.89 -16.35
C GLY A 322 -22.82 20.65 -16.01
N SER A 323 -22.51 20.27 -14.75
CA SER A 323 -21.17 19.95 -14.23
C SER A 323 -20.90 18.43 -14.16
N PRO A 324 -20.66 17.73 -15.28
CA PRO A 324 -20.54 16.28 -15.30
C PRO A 324 -19.22 15.82 -14.65
N PRO A 325 -19.25 15.16 -13.48
CA PRO A 325 -18.04 14.72 -12.80
C PRO A 325 -17.38 13.60 -13.60
N GLN A 326 -16.10 13.76 -13.89
CA GLN A 326 -15.33 12.82 -14.71
C GLN A 326 -14.26 12.08 -13.89
N SER A 327 -13.59 12.78 -12.98
CA SER A 327 -12.57 12.22 -12.09
C SER A 327 -12.86 12.59 -10.65
N LEU A 328 -12.52 11.70 -9.72
CA LEU A 328 -12.65 11.91 -8.28
C LEU A 328 -11.32 11.59 -7.60
N VAL A 329 -11.10 12.24 -6.46
CA VAL A 329 -9.97 12.01 -5.57
C VAL A 329 -10.48 11.99 -4.14
N ILE A 330 -9.84 11.19 -3.30
CA ILE A 330 -10.17 11.05 -1.88
C ILE A 330 -8.91 11.40 -1.10
N SER A 331 -9.04 12.29 -0.13
CA SER A 331 -7.96 12.65 0.79
C SER A 331 -8.54 13.45 1.95
N ASP A 332 -7.83 13.51 3.07
CA ASP A 332 -8.14 14.44 4.15
C ASP A 332 -7.67 15.87 3.78
N PHE A 333 -8.57 16.71 3.27
CA PHE A 333 -8.22 18.07 2.83
C PHE A 333 -8.19 19.10 3.97
N ASN A 334 -8.73 18.75 5.13
CA ASN A 334 -8.84 19.64 6.29
C ASN A 334 -8.03 19.19 7.52
N ASN A 335 -7.24 18.13 7.38
CA ASN A 335 -6.41 17.50 8.40
C ASN A 335 -7.22 17.11 9.66
N ASP A 336 -8.44 16.61 9.49
CA ASP A 336 -9.30 16.13 10.59
C ASP A 336 -9.33 14.60 10.75
N ASP A 337 -8.45 13.90 10.02
CA ASP A 337 -8.35 12.44 9.94
C ASP A 337 -9.60 11.75 9.35
N LEU A 338 -10.49 12.51 8.68
CA LEU A 338 -11.64 11.99 7.96
C LEU A 338 -11.45 12.16 6.45
N MET A 339 -12.03 11.24 5.67
CA MET A 339 -11.90 11.28 4.21
C MET A 339 -12.84 12.33 3.60
N ASP A 340 -12.24 13.26 2.86
CA ASP A 340 -12.97 14.23 2.04
C ASP A 340 -12.97 13.82 0.56
N ILE A 341 -13.82 14.47 -0.23
CA ILE A 341 -13.99 14.17 -1.66
C ILE A 341 -13.70 15.40 -2.51
N GLY A 342 -12.82 15.24 -3.49
CA GLY A 342 -12.58 16.20 -4.56
C GLY A 342 -13.13 15.68 -5.88
N VAL A 343 -13.75 16.56 -6.68
CA VAL A 343 -14.41 16.19 -7.94
C VAL A 343 -14.05 17.14 -9.09
N ALA A 344 -13.66 16.59 -10.23
CA ALA A 344 -13.40 17.33 -11.46
C ALA A 344 -14.60 17.23 -12.41
N ASN A 345 -15.11 18.38 -12.85
CA ASN A 345 -16.28 18.45 -13.71
C ASN A 345 -15.92 18.82 -15.16
N SER A 346 -16.22 17.92 -16.09
CA SER A 346 -15.69 17.95 -17.46
C SER A 346 -16.41 18.85 -18.46
N HIS A 347 -17.51 19.49 -18.08
CA HIS A 347 -18.21 20.46 -18.95
C HIS A 347 -18.47 21.79 -18.26
N THR A 348 -17.98 21.95 -17.03
CA THR A 348 -18.00 23.19 -16.28
C THR A 348 -16.62 23.57 -15.84
N HIS A 349 -16.40 24.87 -15.69
CA HIS A 349 -15.11 25.43 -15.35
C HIS A 349 -14.86 25.37 -13.84
N ASN A 350 -15.03 24.21 -13.22
CA ASN A 350 -14.91 24.04 -11.77
C ASN A 350 -14.47 22.64 -11.31
N ILE A 351 -13.82 22.62 -10.16
CA ILE A 351 -13.73 21.45 -9.29
C ILE A 351 -14.56 21.69 -8.03
N ASP A 352 -15.03 20.63 -7.40
CA ASP A 352 -15.84 20.68 -6.19
C ASP A 352 -15.19 19.90 -5.06
N ILE A 353 -15.25 20.46 -3.85
CA ILE A 353 -14.76 19.83 -2.62
C ILE A 353 -15.93 19.61 -1.67
N PHE A 354 -15.99 18.40 -1.12
CA PHE A 354 -16.95 17.99 -0.11
C PHE A 354 -16.18 17.51 1.12
N LEU A 355 -16.22 18.31 2.19
CA LEU A 355 -15.57 17.95 3.45
C LEU A 355 -16.47 16.97 4.22
N GLY A 356 -15.94 15.82 4.57
CA GLY A 356 -16.63 14.78 5.31
C GLY A 356 -16.74 15.11 6.79
N TYR A 357 -17.80 14.64 7.44
CA TYR A 357 -17.94 14.67 8.90
C TYR A 357 -17.77 13.28 9.53
N GLY A 358 -17.29 12.28 8.76
CA GLY A 358 -17.07 10.92 9.28
C GLY A 358 -18.36 10.12 9.50
N ASP A 359 -19.49 10.59 8.98
CA ASP A 359 -20.79 9.91 9.05
C ASP A 359 -21.57 10.01 7.72
N ILE A 360 -20.80 10.26 6.64
CA ILE A 360 -21.19 10.67 5.27
C ILE A 360 -22.17 11.82 5.16
N SER A 361 -22.37 12.58 6.23
CA SER A 361 -22.73 13.96 6.00
C SER A 361 -21.49 14.70 5.52
N PHE A 362 -21.71 15.55 4.54
CA PHE A 362 -20.68 16.41 3.99
C PHE A 362 -21.07 17.85 4.25
N ALA A 363 -20.07 18.71 4.42
CA ALA A 363 -20.26 20.14 4.35
C ALA A 363 -20.89 20.53 3.01
N ASN A 364 -21.49 21.73 2.96
CA ASN A 364 -21.96 22.27 1.69
C ASN A 364 -20.81 22.31 0.68
N GLN A 365 -21.11 21.92 -0.56
CA GLN A 365 -20.20 21.95 -1.70
C GLN A 365 -19.42 23.26 -1.74
N VAL A 366 -18.10 23.16 -1.73
CA VAL A 366 -17.22 24.31 -2.01
C VAL A 366 -16.72 24.17 -3.44
N THR A 367 -17.19 25.07 -4.30
CA THR A 367 -16.84 25.07 -5.72
C THR A 367 -15.67 26.01 -5.99
N TYR A 368 -14.61 25.49 -6.60
CA TYR A 368 -13.46 26.26 -7.07
C TYR A 368 -13.52 26.38 -8.58
N SER A 369 -13.57 27.61 -9.10
CA SER A 369 -13.52 27.81 -10.55
C SER A 369 -12.12 27.52 -11.08
N THR A 370 -12.06 26.71 -12.14
CA THR A 370 -10.84 26.39 -12.91
C THR A 370 -10.55 27.41 -14.03
N GLY A 371 -11.40 28.44 -14.16
CA GLY A 371 -11.25 29.51 -15.16
C GLY A 371 -11.88 29.21 -16.53
N PRO A 372 -12.17 30.24 -17.34
CA PRO A 372 -12.89 30.08 -18.61
C PRO A 372 -12.13 29.17 -19.58
N TYR A 373 -12.85 28.25 -20.21
CA TYR A 373 -12.34 27.23 -21.15
C TYR A 373 -11.43 26.15 -20.54
N SER A 374 -11.45 25.99 -19.21
CA SER A 374 -10.82 24.88 -18.48
C SER A 374 -11.87 23.84 -18.09
N TYR A 375 -11.90 22.67 -18.74
CA TYR A 375 -12.84 21.59 -18.41
C TYR A 375 -12.15 20.44 -17.65
N PRO A 376 -12.00 20.50 -16.32
CA PRO A 376 -11.26 19.51 -15.56
C PRO A 376 -11.83 18.10 -15.76
N CYS A 377 -10.95 17.16 -16.15
CA CYS A 377 -11.33 15.79 -16.48
C CYS A 377 -10.51 14.72 -15.77
N SER A 378 -9.38 15.07 -15.18
CA SER A 378 -8.52 14.18 -14.39
C SER A 378 -7.97 14.95 -13.20
N MET A 379 -7.83 14.30 -12.05
CA MET A 379 -7.26 14.89 -10.85
C MET A 379 -6.36 13.93 -10.09
N ALA A 380 -5.44 14.50 -9.31
CA ALA A 380 -4.67 13.80 -8.30
C ALA A 380 -4.46 14.71 -7.09
N VAL A 381 -4.16 14.10 -5.95
CA VAL A 381 -4.04 14.77 -4.64
C VAL A 381 -2.80 14.34 -3.90
N GLY A 382 -2.23 15.27 -3.15
CA GLY A 382 -1.17 15.02 -2.19
C GLY A 382 -0.37 16.29 -1.92
N ASP A 383 0.68 16.17 -1.12
CA ASP A 383 1.49 17.32 -0.70
C ASP A 383 2.45 17.76 -1.84
N LEU A 384 2.09 18.85 -2.54
CA LEU A 384 2.87 19.40 -3.66
C LEU A 384 3.85 20.48 -3.18
N ASN A 385 3.71 20.92 -1.93
CA ASN A 385 4.45 22.03 -1.36
C ASN A 385 5.26 21.65 -0.09
N ASN A 386 5.31 20.37 0.24
CA ASN A 386 5.95 19.83 1.42
C ASN A 386 5.54 20.56 2.73
N ASP A 387 4.31 21.08 2.79
CA ASP A 387 3.74 21.75 3.96
C ASP A 387 2.88 20.82 4.81
N THR A 388 2.85 19.53 4.46
CA THR A 388 2.08 18.47 5.11
C THR A 388 0.57 18.66 5.01
N ARG A 389 0.10 19.40 4.01
CA ARG A 389 -1.32 19.53 3.67
C ARG A 389 -1.56 19.00 2.27
N VAL A 390 -2.80 18.60 2.03
CA VAL A 390 -3.18 18.03 0.74
C VAL A 390 -3.41 19.16 -0.25
N ASP A 391 -2.67 19.13 -1.34
CA ASP A 391 -2.87 19.98 -2.51
C ASP A 391 -3.58 19.19 -3.63
N ILE A 392 -4.16 19.94 -4.58
CA ILE A 392 -4.87 19.37 -5.73
C ILE A 392 -4.17 19.77 -7.01
N ILE A 393 -4.00 18.79 -7.90
CA ILE A 393 -3.63 19.01 -9.30
C ILE A 393 -4.72 18.44 -10.20
N PHE A 394 -5.09 19.18 -11.25
CA PHE A 394 -6.11 18.77 -12.20
C PHE A 394 -5.74 19.09 -13.65
N ALA A 395 -6.04 18.17 -14.56
CA ALA A 395 -5.90 18.37 -16.00
C ALA A 395 -7.26 18.68 -16.63
N SER A 396 -7.29 19.63 -17.55
CA SER A 396 -8.54 20.07 -18.22
C SER A 396 -8.63 19.62 -19.67
N CYS A 397 -9.64 18.83 -19.99
CA CYS A 397 -9.98 18.40 -21.34
C CYS A 397 -10.39 19.60 -22.21
N GLY A 398 -10.03 19.59 -23.50
CA GLY A 398 -10.30 20.69 -24.41
C GLY A 398 -9.56 22.00 -24.11
N SER A 399 -8.83 22.06 -22.99
CA SER A 399 -8.00 23.17 -22.58
C SER A 399 -6.54 22.83 -22.82
N ASP A 400 -5.74 23.84 -23.01
CA ASP A 400 -4.31 23.72 -23.01
C ASP A 400 -3.76 24.00 -21.61
N ARG A 401 -4.38 23.52 -20.53
CA ARG A 401 -3.99 23.89 -19.15
C ARG A 401 -4.14 22.78 -18.13
N VAL A 402 -3.16 22.71 -17.22
CA VAL A 402 -3.22 21.98 -15.95
C VAL A 402 -3.29 23.02 -14.85
N GLY A 403 -4.18 22.83 -13.89
CA GLY A 403 -4.33 23.70 -12.73
C GLY A 403 -3.86 23.03 -11.45
N ILE A 404 -3.29 23.82 -10.56
CA ILE A 404 -2.97 23.44 -9.20
C ILE A 404 -3.68 24.38 -8.23
N ILE A 405 -4.19 23.83 -7.13
CA ILE A 405 -4.75 24.60 -6.03
C ILE A 405 -4.19 24.07 -4.71
N LEU A 406 -3.62 24.97 -3.91
CA LEU A 406 -2.95 24.60 -2.66
C LEU A 406 -3.89 24.55 -1.49
N GLY A 407 -3.78 23.49 -0.69
CA GLY A 407 -4.57 23.31 0.51
C GLY A 407 -4.03 24.18 1.64
N TYR A 408 -4.93 24.87 2.35
CA TYR A 408 -4.58 25.49 3.63
C TYR A 408 -4.68 24.52 4.82
N GLY A 409 -5.04 23.26 4.57
CA GLY A 409 -5.17 22.23 5.61
C GLY A 409 -6.35 22.46 6.55
N ASN A 410 -7.37 23.18 6.07
CA ASN A 410 -8.64 23.42 6.75
C ASN A 410 -9.83 23.18 5.80
N GLY A 411 -9.58 22.45 4.71
CA GLY A 411 -10.56 22.18 3.66
C GLY A 411 -10.77 23.34 2.67
N SER A 412 -10.07 24.46 2.84
CA SER A 412 -10.06 25.55 1.89
C SER A 412 -8.77 25.58 1.08
N PHE A 413 -8.91 25.97 -0.18
CA PHE A 413 -7.81 26.04 -1.13
C PHE A 413 -7.51 27.48 -1.53
N GLY A 414 -6.24 27.74 -1.81
CA GLY A 414 -5.73 29.03 -2.27
C GLY A 414 -6.15 29.38 -3.69
N ASN A 415 -5.50 30.40 -4.25
CA ASN A 415 -5.73 30.76 -5.64
C ASN A 415 -5.21 29.66 -6.57
N GLN A 416 -6.00 29.35 -7.59
CA GLN A 416 -5.55 28.44 -8.64
C GLN A 416 -4.34 29.01 -9.38
N MET A 417 -3.38 28.14 -9.66
CA MET A 417 -2.25 28.40 -10.53
C MET A 417 -2.43 27.58 -11.79
N MET A 418 -2.60 28.27 -12.91
CA MET A 418 -2.86 27.65 -14.21
C MET A 418 -1.60 27.64 -15.05
N TYR A 419 -1.24 26.46 -15.53
CA TYR A 419 -0.04 26.21 -16.30
C TYR A 419 -0.41 25.80 -17.72
N PRO A 420 0.02 26.55 -18.75
CA PRO A 420 -0.45 26.35 -20.12
C PRO A 420 0.24 25.21 -20.85
N THR A 421 -0.42 24.06 -21.05
CA THR A 421 -0.16 22.89 -21.92
C THR A 421 -0.21 23.11 -23.44
N ARG A 422 -0.32 24.35 -23.98
CA ARG A 422 -0.24 24.79 -25.42
C ARG A 422 -0.59 23.74 -26.51
N SER A 423 -1.54 22.85 -26.26
CA SER A 423 -2.17 21.94 -27.20
C SER A 423 -3.62 21.78 -26.75
N ASN A 424 -4.59 21.96 -27.64
CA ASN A 424 -5.99 21.72 -27.28
C ASN A 424 -6.28 20.23 -27.54
N SER A 425 -6.06 19.38 -26.53
CA SER A 425 -6.40 17.95 -26.58
C SER A 425 -7.87 17.71 -26.28
N SER A 426 -8.48 16.71 -26.89
CA SER A 426 -9.76 16.17 -26.42
C SER A 426 -9.67 15.27 -25.18
N ARG A 427 -8.48 14.79 -24.79
CA ARG A 427 -8.26 13.96 -23.57
C ARG A 427 -6.90 14.21 -22.94
N TYR A 428 -6.85 14.26 -21.61
CA TYR A 428 -5.62 14.25 -20.82
C TYR A 428 -5.69 13.13 -19.80
N TYR A 429 -4.57 12.42 -19.62
CA TYR A 429 -4.39 11.42 -18.58
C TYR A 429 -3.35 11.96 -17.60
N LEU A 430 -3.71 12.06 -16.31
CA LEU A 430 -2.79 12.51 -15.27
C LEU A 430 -2.27 11.31 -14.48
N ALA A 431 -1.02 10.90 -14.74
CA ALA A 431 -0.31 10.02 -13.82
C ALA A 431 0.50 10.86 -12.85
N ALA A 432 0.18 10.78 -11.56
CA ALA A 432 0.92 11.47 -10.51
C ALA A 432 1.19 10.48 -9.38
N LYS A 433 2.47 10.29 -9.04
CA LYS A 433 2.88 9.71 -7.78
C LYS A 433 3.30 10.86 -6.88
N ILE A 434 2.44 11.19 -5.93
CA ILE A 434 2.68 12.27 -4.97
C ILE A 434 3.22 11.63 -3.71
N ARG A 435 4.37 12.10 -3.21
CA ARG A 435 4.92 11.64 -1.93
C ARG A 435 3.98 12.10 -0.82
N SER A 436 3.10 11.21 -0.38
CA SER A 436 2.13 11.45 0.68
C SER A 436 2.69 10.94 2.00
N LYS A 437 2.65 11.77 3.05
CA LYS A 437 2.77 11.33 4.45
C LYS A 437 1.41 10.98 5.08
N PHE A 438 0.32 11.03 4.31
CA PHE A 438 -1.03 10.82 4.80
C PHE A 438 -1.39 9.35 4.81
N ARG A 439 -2.12 8.92 5.86
CA ARG A 439 -2.69 7.57 5.95
C ARG A 439 -3.91 7.47 5.04
N GLY A 440 -3.77 6.72 3.95
CA GLY A 440 -4.86 6.34 3.05
C GLY A 440 -4.30 5.81 1.73
N PRO A 441 -5.00 4.90 1.03
CA PRO A 441 -4.59 4.51 -0.30
C PRO A 441 -4.63 5.75 -1.21
N ILE A 442 -3.49 6.12 -1.80
CA ILE A 442 -3.41 7.14 -2.85
C ILE A 442 -4.08 6.55 -4.10
N LEU A 443 -5.40 6.63 -4.17
CA LEU A 443 -6.14 6.32 -5.38
C LEU A 443 -6.17 7.59 -6.24
N SER A 444 -5.14 7.77 -7.07
CA SER A 444 -5.31 8.59 -8.26
C SER A 444 -6.39 7.93 -9.09
N GLY A 445 -7.54 8.58 -9.27
CA GLY A 445 -8.55 8.19 -10.25
C GLY A 445 -8.00 8.40 -11.66
N LEU A 446 -7.01 7.59 -12.04
CA LEU A 446 -6.66 7.32 -13.42
C LEU A 446 -7.87 6.61 -14.03
N ASP A 447 -8.23 6.96 -15.26
CA ASP A 447 -8.99 6.05 -16.12
C ASP A 447 -8.20 4.73 -16.16
N HIS A 448 -8.56 3.76 -15.32
CA HIS A 448 -7.73 2.59 -15.10
C HIS A 448 -7.90 1.59 -16.26
N GLN A 449 -7.06 1.82 -17.28
CA GLN A 449 -6.49 0.79 -18.13
C GLN A 449 -5.06 0.49 -17.69
N GLY A 450 -4.88 0.10 -16.43
CA GLY A 450 -3.57 -0.26 -15.88
C GLY A 450 -3.59 -0.17 -14.36
N VAL A 451 -3.48 -1.31 -13.69
CA VAL A 451 -3.20 -1.38 -12.25
C VAL A 451 -1.67 -1.42 -12.12
N SER A 452 -1.04 -0.28 -11.81
CA SER A 452 0.34 -0.28 -11.32
C SER A 452 0.31 -0.50 -9.81
N ARG A 453 0.99 -1.56 -9.37
CA ARG A 453 1.23 -1.89 -7.97
C ARG A 453 2.00 -0.73 -7.31
N VAL A 454 1.47 -0.15 -6.24
CA VAL A 454 2.16 0.89 -5.47
C VAL A 454 3.03 0.18 -4.43
N ASP A 455 4.32 0.04 -4.73
CA ASP A 455 5.34 -0.18 -3.70
C ASP A 455 5.62 1.17 -3.03
N ASP A 456 4.97 1.43 -1.90
CA ASP A 456 5.36 2.48 -0.95
C ASP A 456 5.36 1.87 0.46
N CYS A 457 6.56 1.68 1.00
CA CYS A 457 6.78 1.45 2.42
C CYS A 457 7.11 2.79 3.08
N GLU A 458 6.14 3.42 3.72
CA GLU A 458 6.42 4.41 4.77
C GLU A 458 5.66 4.06 6.05
N ALA A 459 6.38 4.19 7.16
CA ALA A 459 5.95 3.78 8.48
C ALA A 459 4.87 4.69 9.03
N SER A 460 3.78 4.11 9.56
CA SER A 460 2.93 4.80 10.54
C SER A 460 2.29 3.79 11.49
N GLU A 461 2.18 4.22 12.75
CA GLU A 461 1.85 3.49 13.98
C GLU A 461 0.50 2.76 13.95
N ILE A 462 0.36 1.59 14.57
CA ILE A 462 -0.93 0.92 14.78
C ILE A 462 -1.20 0.84 16.28
N ASP A 463 -2.41 1.28 16.64
CA ASP A 463 -3.02 1.25 17.97
C ASP A 463 -3.71 -0.12 18.23
N ASP A 464 -3.80 -0.49 19.51
CA ASP A 464 -4.06 -1.84 20.05
C ASP A 464 -5.56 -2.27 20.07
N ASN A 465 -5.95 -3.44 19.52
CA ASN A 465 -6.62 -4.57 20.24
C ASN A 465 -7.01 -5.79 19.34
N PRO A 466 -7.21 -7.02 19.93
CA PRO A 466 -7.05 -8.32 19.25
C PRO A 466 -8.34 -9.18 19.07
N MET A 467 -8.32 -10.13 18.13
CA MET A 467 -8.55 -11.59 18.37
C MET A 467 -8.45 -12.50 17.11
N VAL A 468 -7.44 -13.40 17.13
CA VAL A 468 -7.43 -14.88 16.87
C VAL A 468 -7.49 -15.45 15.42
N PRO A 469 -6.76 -16.56 15.09
CA PRO A 469 -6.03 -16.72 13.82
C PRO A 469 -6.47 -17.91 12.94
N SER A 470 -6.12 -17.87 11.64
CA SER A 470 -5.96 -19.06 10.76
C SER A 470 -5.17 -18.71 9.47
N PRO A 471 -4.59 -19.69 8.75
CA PRO A 471 -3.20 -19.64 8.28
C PRO A 471 -3.05 -19.13 6.84
N THR A 472 -2.31 -18.05 6.69
CA THR A 472 -1.69 -17.67 5.42
C THR A 472 -0.27 -17.17 5.70
N ASN A 473 0.58 -17.28 4.67
CA ASN A 473 1.77 -16.47 4.44
C ASN A 473 3.13 -17.14 4.56
N THR A 474 3.57 -17.71 3.45
CA THR A 474 4.99 -17.79 3.12
C THR A 474 5.48 -16.52 2.41
N LEU A 475 4.62 -15.82 1.65
CA LEU A 475 4.99 -14.59 0.92
C LEU A 475 4.91 -13.31 1.76
N VAL A 476 3.93 -13.15 2.66
CA VAL A 476 3.98 -12.07 3.68
C VAL A 476 5.08 -12.33 4.70
N LYS A 477 5.51 -13.58 4.93
CA LYS A 477 6.64 -13.89 5.83
C LYS A 477 7.97 -13.32 5.34
N ILE A 478 8.25 -13.35 4.03
CA ILE A 478 9.53 -12.86 3.50
C ILE A 478 9.59 -11.32 3.52
N SER A 479 8.47 -10.63 3.26
CA SER A 479 8.43 -9.15 3.38
C SER A 479 8.39 -8.69 4.83
N THR A 480 7.68 -9.41 5.71
CA THR A 480 7.64 -9.10 7.15
C THR A 480 8.96 -9.43 7.85
N GLU A 481 9.66 -10.54 7.55
CA GLU A 481 10.96 -10.85 8.16
C GLU A 481 12.06 -9.85 7.77
N LYS A 482 12.02 -9.30 6.54
CA LYS A 482 12.94 -8.25 6.09
C LYS A 482 12.61 -6.89 6.73
N CYS A 483 11.34 -6.49 6.74
CA CYS A 483 10.86 -5.24 7.35
C CYS A 483 11.08 -5.23 8.87
N GLN A 484 10.88 -6.38 9.52
CA GLN A 484 11.10 -6.55 10.95
C GLN A 484 12.60 -6.42 11.29
N LYS A 485 13.49 -6.98 10.47
CA LYS A 485 14.95 -6.88 10.68
C LYS A 485 15.47 -5.44 10.58
N ASP A 486 15.05 -4.69 9.57
CA ASP A 486 15.48 -3.30 9.35
C ASP A 486 14.94 -2.36 10.45
N HIS A 487 13.73 -2.64 10.96
CA HIS A 487 13.16 -1.95 12.12
C HIS A 487 14.00 -2.15 13.39
N TRP A 488 14.46 -3.38 13.66
CA TRP A 488 15.29 -3.67 14.84
C TRP A 488 16.69 -3.04 14.75
N GLU A 489 17.27 -2.95 13.56
CA GLU A 489 18.58 -2.31 13.36
C GLU A 489 18.51 -0.79 13.63
N LEU A 490 17.48 -0.09 13.13
CA LEU A 490 17.29 1.34 13.37
C LEU A 490 17.01 1.67 14.84
N LEU A 491 16.14 0.92 15.51
CA LEU A 491 15.85 1.15 16.94
C LEU A 491 17.07 0.87 17.83
N SER A 492 17.91 -0.10 17.46
CA SER A 492 19.12 -0.41 18.23
C SER A 492 20.16 0.73 18.18
N LEU A 493 20.30 1.38 17.02
CA LEU A 493 21.17 2.55 16.84
C LEU A 493 20.67 3.76 17.63
N GLU A 494 19.35 3.94 17.72
CA GLU A 494 18.73 5.03 18.47
C GLU A 494 18.95 4.88 19.99
N ILE A 495 18.80 3.67 20.54
CA ILE A 495 19.10 3.39 21.94
C ILE A 495 20.59 3.64 22.24
N GLU A 496 21.49 3.24 21.35
CA GLU A 496 22.93 3.45 21.53
C GLU A 496 23.26 4.95 21.59
N HIS A 497 22.59 5.77 20.77
CA HIS A 497 22.78 7.22 20.73
C HIS A 497 22.22 7.95 21.96
N VAL A 498 21.07 7.49 22.46
CA VAL A 498 20.43 8.04 23.67
C VAL A 498 21.18 7.62 24.94
N ALA A 499 21.68 6.37 25.00
CA ALA A 499 22.51 5.89 26.09
C ALA A 499 23.83 6.66 26.21
N LYS A 500 24.46 7.03 25.08
CA LYS A 500 25.66 7.89 25.03
C LYS A 500 25.42 9.31 25.56
N ARG A 501 24.16 9.75 25.68
CA ARG A 501 23.77 11.06 26.22
C ARG A 501 23.28 11.03 27.67
N HIS A 502 23.34 9.86 28.33
CA HIS A 502 22.85 9.63 29.70
C HIS A 502 21.36 9.94 29.92
N ASP A 503 20.56 9.98 28.85
CA ASP A 503 19.11 10.17 28.94
C ASP A 503 18.41 8.83 29.18
N THR A 504 18.41 8.42 30.45
CA THR A 504 17.89 7.13 30.91
C THR A 504 16.37 6.99 30.76
N ALA A 505 15.63 8.10 30.77
CA ALA A 505 14.17 8.10 30.62
C ALA A 505 13.77 7.74 29.18
N THR A 506 14.44 8.35 28.20
CA THR A 506 14.19 8.08 26.78
C THR A 506 14.69 6.69 26.39
N ALA A 507 15.85 6.25 26.91
CA ALA A 507 16.32 4.88 26.71
C ALA A 507 15.33 3.83 27.25
N TYR A 508 14.76 4.06 28.45
CA TYR A 508 13.77 3.17 29.04
C TYR A 508 12.43 3.17 28.28
N ALA A 509 12.04 4.31 27.70
CA ALA A 509 10.86 4.42 26.85
C ALA A 509 11.02 3.59 25.55
N ILE A 510 12.19 3.66 24.91
CA ILE A 510 12.47 2.86 23.71
C ILE A 510 12.54 1.37 24.06
N ILE A 511 13.12 0.98 25.21
CA ILE A 511 13.09 -0.41 25.70
C ILE A 511 11.66 -0.91 25.97
N ARG A 512 10.80 -0.07 26.54
CA ARG A 512 9.37 -0.41 26.71
C ARG A 512 8.66 -0.59 25.37
N ARG A 513 9.05 0.17 24.35
CA ARG A 513 8.57 0.04 22.98
C ARG A 513 9.09 -1.26 22.32
N LEU A 514 10.33 -1.66 22.58
CA LEU A 514 10.94 -2.93 22.13
C LEU A 514 10.25 -4.17 22.72
N CYS A 515 9.79 -4.11 23.97
CA CYS A 515 9.27 -5.27 24.68
C CYS A 515 7.75 -5.50 24.54
N GLY A 516 7.02 -4.55 23.94
CA GLY A 516 5.56 -4.64 23.72
C GLY A 516 4.71 -4.59 25.00
N THR A 517 3.50 -4.05 24.88
CA THR A 517 2.44 -4.12 25.90
C THR A 517 1.84 -5.52 25.91
N SER A 518 2.26 -6.35 26.86
CA SER A 518 1.60 -7.65 27.11
C SER A 518 0.20 -7.42 27.70
N ILE A 519 -0.85 -7.45 26.89
CA ILE A 519 -2.21 -7.78 27.34
C ILE A 519 -2.78 -8.87 26.42
N SER A 520 -2.58 -10.13 26.82
CA SER A 520 -3.39 -11.26 26.37
C SER A 520 -4.48 -11.50 27.43
N SER A 521 -5.73 -11.28 27.07
CA SER A 521 -6.90 -11.74 27.82
C SER A 521 -7.04 -13.27 27.69
N ARG A 522 -6.25 -13.98 28.50
CA ARG A 522 -6.71 -15.21 29.12
C ARG A 522 -6.67 -14.95 30.61
N ASP A 523 -7.82 -14.94 31.27
CA ASP A 523 -7.90 -14.84 32.72
C ASP A 523 -7.08 -15.97 33.34
N ILE A 524 -5.83 -15.68 33.72
CA ILE A 524 -5.00 -16.59 34.49
C ILE A 524 -5.62 -16.61 35.87
N ALA A 525 -6.28 -17.71 36.20
CA ALA A 525 -6.83 -17.91 37.53
C ALA A 525 -5.68 -17.96 38.54
N ILE A 526 -5.68 -17.04 39.49
CA ILE A 526 -4.69 -16.98 40.58
C ILE A 526 -5.27 -17.60 41.84
N LYS A 527 -4.41 -18.16 42.69
CA LYS A 527 -4.86 -18.75 43.96
C LYS A 527 -4.91 -17.71 45.07
N ASP A 528 -5.94 -17.78 45.90
CA ASP A 528 -5.97 -17.11 47.18
C ASP A 528 -4.93 -17.70 48.16
N LYS A 529 -4.78 -17.11 49.34
CA LYS A 529 -3.82 -17.53 50.36
C LYS A 529 -4.05 -18.96 50.88
N ASN A 530 -5.25 -19.51 50.68
CA ASN A 530 -5.66 -20.84 51.10
C ASN A 530 -5.65 -21.85 49.93
N GLY A 531 -5.24 -21.44 48.72
CA GLY A 531 -5.11 -22.29 47.55
C GLY A 531 -6.35 -22.36 46.65
N THR A 532 -7.39 -21.57 46.92
CA THR A 532 -8.64 -21.52 46.14
C THR A 532 -8.47 -20.67 44.89
N MET A 533 -9.03 -21.09 43.76
CA MET A 533 -8.87 -20.40 42.47
C MET A 533 -9.79 -19.16 42.38
N ILE A 534 -9.20 -18.00 42.05
CA ILE A 534 -9.88 -16.73 41.80
C ILE A 534 -9.83 -16.41 40.31
N ASN A 535 -10.99 -16.26 39.69
CA ASN A 535 -11.14 -16.15 38.24
C ASN A 535 -11.77 -14.81 37.80
N ASN A 536 -12.06 -13.92 38.76
CA ASN A 536 -12.72 -12.63 38.51
C ASN A 536 -11.71 -11.48 38.68
N SER A 537 -11.53 -10.67 37.65
CA SER A 537 -10.55 -9.56 37.58
C SER A 537 -10.54 -8.65 38.82
N LYS A 538 -11.72 -8.34 39.37
CA LYS A 538 -11.86 -7.47 40.56
C LYS A 538 -11.26 -8.09 41.82
N ASP A 539 -11.45 -9.39 42.02
CA ASP A 539 -10.94 -10.11 43.19
C ASP A 539 -9.45 -10.46 43.04
N GLN A 540 -8.98 -10.61 41.80
CA GLN A 540 -7.56 -10.79 41.51
C GLN A 540 -6.75 -9.53 41.83
N LEU A 541 -7.23 -8.35 41.42
CA LEU A 541 -6.62 -7.06 41.76
C LEU A 541 -6.52 -6.85 43.27
N LYS A 542 -7.56 -7.23 44.02
CA LYS A 542 -7.57 -7.15 45.48
C LYS A 542 -6.54 -8.10 46.11
N ARG A 543 -6.38 -9.32 45.57
CA ARG A 543 -5.36 -10.27 46.01
C ARG A 543 -3.93 -9.77 45.73
N TRP A 544 -3.72 -9.08 44.61
CA TRP A 544 -2.45 -8.43 44.27
C TRP A 544 -2.14 -7.27 45.22
N GLU A 545 -3.13 -6.42 45.50
CA GLU A 545 -3.00 -5.34 46.48
C GLU A 545 -2.56 -5.89 47.86
N GLU A 546 -3.23 -6.94 48.35
CA GLU A 546 -2.86 -7.62 49.60
C GLU A 546 -1.42 -8.17 49.58
N TYR A 547 -1.00 -8.78 48.46
CA TYR A 547 0.37 -9.29 48.30
C TYR A 547 1.43 -8.19 48.37
N PHE A 548 1.23 -7.09 47.63
CA PHE A 548 2.18 -5.99 47.62
C PHE A 548 2.22 -5.24 48.95
N HIS A 549 1.08 -5.12 49.62
CA HIS A 549 1.00 -4.51 50.93
C HIS A 549 1.71 -5.34 52.02
N GLU A 550 1.64 -6.67 51.96
CA GLU A 550 2.38 -7.57 52.87
C GLU A 550 3.89 -7.59 52.57
N THR A 551 4.29 -7.47 51.29
CA THR A 551 5.69 -7.64 50.87
C THR A 551 6.52 -6.36 50.98
N PHE A 552 5.94 -5.21 50.63
CA PHE A 552 6.69 -3.95 50.50
C PHE A 552 6.39 -2.93 51.61
N ASN A 553 5.29 -3.08 52.34
CA ASN A 553 4.94 -2.22 53.48
C ASN A 553 5.16 -2.94 54.81
N VAL A 554 6.31 -3.58 54.97
CA VAL A 554 6.74 -4.09 56.28
C VAL A 554 7.28 -2.91 57.10
N ASN A 555 6.55 -2.49 58.14
CA ASN A 555 7.10 -1.60 59.16
C ASN A 555 8.22 -2.35 59.89
N ILE A 556 9.47 -2.09 59.52
CA ILE A 556 10.64 -2.60 60.24
C ILE A 556 10.72 -1.86 61.58
N VAL A 557 10.03 -2.37 62.59
CA VAL A 557 10.34 -2.04 63.98
C VAL A 557 11.61 -2.79 64.32
N VAL A 558 12.75 -2.10 64.28
CA VAL A 558 14.03 -2.66 64.70
C VAL A 558 13.94 -3.00 66.18
N ASN A 559 13.76 -4.29 66.48
CA ASN A 559 13.79 -4.79 67.84
C ASN A 559 15.25 -4.87 68.31
N PRO A 560 15.70 -4.07 69.30
CA PRO A 560 17.11 -4.01 69.72
C PRO A 560 17.66 -5.36 70.18
N SER A 561 16.79 -6.27 70.61
CA SER A 561 17.17 -7.62 71.04
C SER A 561 17.56 -8.57 69.90
N LEU A 562 17.10 -8.34 68.66
CA LEU A 562 17.49 -9.16 67.50
C LEU A 562 18.92 -8.82 67.02
N LEU A 563 19.34 -7.55 67.17
CA LEU A 563 20.69 -7.11 66.82
C LEU A 563 21.75 -7.80 67.70
N GLN A 564 21.38 -8.15 68.93
CA GLN A 564 22.26 -8.83 69.89
C GLN A 564 22.42 -10.33 69.59
N GLN A 565 21.45 -10.96 68.91
CA GLN A 565 21.54 -12.36 68.48
C GLN A 565 22.45 -12.55 67.26
N VAL A 566 22.49 -11.57 66.34
CA VAL A 566 23.39 -11.63 65.16
C VAL A 566 24.86 -11.48 65.58
N ALA A 567 25.13 -10.75 66.67
CA ALA A 567 26.48 -10.65 67.24
C ALA A 567 26.98 -11.94 67.94
N ALA A 568 26.08 -12.90 68.23
CA ALA A 568 26.40 -14.11 69.00
C ALA A 568 26.63 -15.37 68.15
N MET A 569 26.49 -15.32 66.83
CA MET A 569 26.78 -16.47 65.95
C MET A 569 28.22 -16.42 65.42
N ARG A 570 29.14 -17.05 66.16
CA ARG A 570 30.38 -17.61 65.58
C ARG A 570 30.44 -19.13 65.73
N ILE A 571 30.40 -19.78 64.57
CA ILE A 571 31.20 -20.91 64.05
C ILE A 571 31.00 -22.31 64.66
N ASP A 572 30.76 -23.29 63.78
CA ASP A 572 31.32 -24.65 63.90
C ASP A 572 31.66 -25.16 62.48
N GLN A 573 32.91 -25.10 62.03
CA GLN A 573 33.90 -26.19 62.09
C GLN A 573 33.33 -27.59 61.80
N GLN A 574 33.03 -27.91 60.53
CA GLN A 574 33.53 -29.14 59.87
C GLN A 574 33.53 -28.95 58.34
N GLN A 575 34.67 -29.28 57.71
CA GLN A 575 34.99 -29.26 56.27
C GLN A 575 35.72 -28.03 55.70
N GLN A 576 36.58 -27.42 56.51
CA GLN A 576 37.81 -26.80 56.02
C GLN A 576 38.85 -27.91 55.79
N ASN A 577 39.28 -28.07 54.53
CA ASN A 577 40.41 -28.89 54.00
C ASN A 577 40.00 -29.90 52.92
N ARG A 578 39.73 -29.42 51.69
CA ARG A 578 40.26 -30.02 50.46
C ARG A 578 40.60 -28.94 49.42
N HIS A 579 41.87 -28.54 49.46
CA HIS A 579 42.70 -28.02 48.36
C HIS A 579 42.33 -26.70 47.69
N ASP A 580 42.67 -25.59 48.36
CA ASP A 580 43.30 -24.45 47.70
C ASP A 580 44.67 -24.87 47.17
N LYS A 581 44.81 -24.95 45.84
CA LYS A 581 46.12 -24.84 45.20
C LYS A 581 46.04 -23.62 44.30
N VAL A 582 47.02 -22.73 44.43
CA VAL A 582 47.21 -21.61 43.52
C VAL A 582 47.27 -22.18 42.09
N PRO A 583 46.41 -21.73 41.17
CA PRO A 583 46.35 -22.29 39.83
C PRO A 583 47.69 -22.07 39.12
N PRO A 584 48.22 -23.07 38.39
CA PRO A 584 49.47 -22.93 37.67
C PRO A 584 49.37 -21.80 36.64
N ILE A 585 50.45 -21.03 36.47
CA ILE A 585 50.52 -19.85 35.58
C ILE A 585 50.00 -20.15 34.16
N LYS A 586 50.23 -21.38 33.67
CA LYS A 586 49.76 -21.81 32.35
C LYS A 586 48.22 -21.85 32.24
N GLU A 587 47.53 -22.21 33.32
CA GLU A 587 46.07 -22.23 33.37
C GLU A 587 45.51 -20.81 33.43
N VAL A 588 46.14 -19.92 34.20
CA VAL A 588 45.78 -18.49 34.26
C VAL A 588 45.93 -17.82 32.88
N ILE A 589 47.02 -18.08 32.16
CA ILE A 589 47.21 -17.56 30.79
C ILE A 589 46.15 -18.09 29.84
N THR A 590 45.85 -19.40 29.92
CA THR A 590 44.84 -20.02 29.05
C THR A 590 43.45 -19.39 29.25
N VAL A 591 43.09 -19.07 30.49
CA VAL A 591 41.82 -18.42 30.81
C VAL A 591 41.78 -16.98 30.28
N ILE A 592 42.87 -16.20 30.43
CA ILE A 592 42.94 -14.83 29.91
C ILE A 592 42.80 -14.83 28.38
N ASP A 593 43.46 -15.76 27.68
CA ASP A 593 43.37 -15.86 26.21
C ASP A 593 41.97 -16.28 25.73
N GLN A 594 41.27 -17.12 26.50
CA GLN A 594 39.93 -17.61 26.19
C GLN A 594 38.81 -16.60 26.48
N MET A 595 39.10 -15.47 27.14
CA MET A 595 38.08 -14.43 27.36
C MET A 595 37.56 -13.89 26.03
N LYS A 596 36.25 -13.62 25.93
CA LYS A 596 35.69 -13.06 24.68
C LYS A 596 35.83 -11.55 24.69
N ASN A 597 36.45 -11.02 23.63
CA ASN A 597 36.54 -9.58 23.39
C ASN A 597 35.14 -9.01 23.12
N GLY A 598 34.91 -7.74 23.45
CA GLY A 598 33.67 -6.99 23.23
C GLY A 598 32.62 -7.15 24.34
N LYS A 599 32.99 -7.71 25.50
CA LYS A 599 32.11 -7.80 26.67
C LYS A 599 32.35 -6.63 27.64
N ALA A 600 31.27 -6.18 28.29
CA ALA A 600 31.33 -5.17 29.34
C ALA A 600 32.29 -5.60 30.47
N SER A 601 33.11 -4.66 30.93
CA SER A 601 34.04 -4.87 32.04
C SER A 601 33.29 -5.27 33.31
N GLY A 602 33.98 -6.01 34.19
CA GLY A 602 33.47 -6.34 35.51
C GLY A 602 33.37 -5.10 36.41
N ILE A 603 33.11 -5.34 37.70
CA ILE A 603 32.97 -4.28 38.71
C ILE A 603 34.23 -3.40 38.88
N ASP A 604 35.35 -3.85 38.32
CA ASP A 604 36.66 -3.22 38.30
C ASP A 604 36.95 -2.43 37.00
N ASP A 605 35.99 -2.34 36.08
CA ASP A 605 36.03 -1.57 34.84
C ASP A 605 37.18 -1.90 33.86
N VAL A 606 37.93 -2.99 34.07
CA VAL A 606 38.98 -3.44 33.15
C VAL A 606 38.43 -4.39 32.06
N PRO A 607 38.52 -4.03 30.76
CA PRO A 607 37.99 -4.87 29.70
C PRO A 607 38.95 -6.01 29.34
N ALA A 608 38.40 -7.12 28.83
CA ALA A 608 39.15 -8.34 28.54
C ALA A 608 40.32 -8.13 27.55
N GLU A 609 40.19 -7.17 26.62
CA GLU A 609 41.23 -6.76 25.67
C GLU A 609 42.47 -6.22 26.39
N LEU A 610 42.27 -5.47 27.47
CA LEU A 610 43.33 -4.86 28.25
C LEU A 610 44.06 -5.92 29.09
N LEU A 611 43.32 -6.88 29.64
CA LEU A 611 43.89 -8.04 30.34
C LEU A 611 44.71 -8.93 29.41
N LYS A 612 44.23 -9.14 28.18
CA LYS A 612 44.97 -9.87 27.12
C LYS A 612 46.20 -9.14 26.63
N ALA A 613 46.12 -7.81 26.48
CA ALA A 613 47.27 -6.98 26.09
C ALA A 613 48.40 -7.00 27.12
N GLY A 614 48.08 -7.24 28.40
CA GLY A 614 49.05 -7.31 29.50
C GLY A 614 49.93 -8.56 29.52
N GLY A 615 49.55 -9.65 28.83
CA GLY A 615 50.37 -10.83 28.58
C GLY A 615 51.03 -11.50 29.81
N LEU A 616 52.20 -12.12 29.59
CA LEU A 616 52.97 -12.88 30.59
C LEU A 616 53.30 -12.10 31.90
N PRO A 617 53.62 -10.79 31.86
CA PRO A 617 53.88 -9.99 33.06
C PRO A 617 52.70 -9.92 34.04
N LEU A 618 51.46 -9.88 33.52
CA LEU A 618 50.24 -9.77 34.32
C LEU A 618 49.93 -11.12 35.03
N ALA A 619 50.16 -12.23 34.33
CA ALA A 619 50.03 -13.58 34.89
C ALA A 619 51.03 -13.88 36.03
N LEU A 620 52.24 -13.32 35.96
CA LEU A 620 53.24 -13.43 37.03
C LEU A 620 52.86 -12.60 38.27
N GLY A 621 52.30 -11.41 38.08
CA GLY A 621 51.84 -10.53 39.17
C GLY A 621 50.66 -11.10 39.97
N VAL A 622 49.71 -11.76 39.31
CA VAL A 622 48.55 -12.40 39.98
C VAL A 622 48.97 -13.60 40.84
N SER A 623 50.01 -14.34 40.43
CA SER A 623 50.55 -15.48 41.21
C SER A 623 51.30 -15.09 42.48
N ALA A 624 51.59 -13.79 42.69
CA ALA A 624 52.37 -13.29 43.81
C ALA A 624 51.55 -12.91 45.06
N PHE A 625 50.21 -12.85 44.97
CA PHE A 625 49.35 -12.58 46.12
C PHE A 625 49.01 -13.89 46.87
N ARG A 626 49.52 -14.02 48.10
CA ARG A 626 49.04 -15.03 49.06
C ARG A 626 47.87 -14.43 49.83
N PHE A 627 46.71 -15.11 49.83
CA PHE A 627 45.62 -14.82 50.76
C PHE A 627 45.90 -15.43 52.13
#